data_AF-A0A2E9QTB2-F1
#
_entry.id   AF-A0A2E9QTB2-F1
#
_cell.length_a   1.000
_cell.length_b   1.000
_cell.length_c   1.000
_cell.angle_alpha   90.00
_cell.angle_beta   90.00
_cell.angle_gamma   90.00
#
_symmetry.space_group_name_H-M   'P 1'
#
loop_
_entity.id
_entity.type
_entity.pdbx_description
1 polymer ?
#
loop_
_entity_poly.entity_id
_entity_poly.type
_entity_poly.pdbx_seq_one_letter_code
_entity_poly.pdbx_strand_id
1 'polypeptide(L)'
;MNEDSQATELMKSSLRQLKYHIELALERRRIWADLHLVLLEHLEAIFADLEQQTGFSLRVYTQEIWEGQPEINISFGKNPVGLAKPLTEQQMKTNLLIEEGARLRIGPTLNGELNIEFIGPRIEMAGQINPIREPIARTEPESLHDLHRVNTYIETFLELSLQYHWSTSPSPIPSASGIYKAYK
;
A
#
# COMPACT_ATOMS: atom_id res chain seq x y z
N MET A 1 -50.09 -14.41 15.78
CA MET A 1 -48.75 -13.92 16.12
C MET A 1 -48.53 -12.68 15.26
N ASN A 2 -48.40 -11.49 15.85
CA ASN A 2 -48.49 -10.22 15.10
C ASN A 2 -47.25 -9.98 14.24
N GLU A 3 -47.44 -9.65 12.96
CA GLU A 3 -46.37 -9.32 12.00
C GLU A 3 -45.49 -8.16 12.52
N ASP A 4 -46.09 -7.20 13.22
CA ASP A 4 -45.37 -6.09 13.88
C ASP A 4 -44.38 -6.55 14.95
N SER A 5 -44.69 -7.65 15.66
CA SER A 5 -43.80 -8.23 16.65
C SER A 5 -42.60 -8.92 15.99
N GLN A 6 -42.80 -9.51 14.81
CA GLN A 6 -41.73 -10.17 14.06
C GLN A 6 -40.80 -9.13 13.39
N ALA A 7 -41.35 -8.07 12.83
CA ALA A 7 -40.58 -6.96 12.27
C ALA A 7 -39.72 -6.26 13.34
N THR A 8 -40.26 -6.09 14.54
CA THR A 8 -39.53 -5.49 15.67
C THR A 8 -38.34 -6.34 16.12
N GLU A 9 -38.51 -7.67 16.22
CA GLU A 9 -37.40 -8.56 16.60
C GLU A 9 -36.32 -8.66 15.53
N LEU A 10 -36.70 -8.66 14.24
CA LEU A 10 -35.74 -8.58 13.14
C LEU A 10 -34.92 -7.28 13.20
N MET A 11 -35.57 -6.14 13.44
CA MET A 11 -34.89 -4.86 13.58
C MET A 11 -33.92 -4.84 14.77
N LYS A 12 -34.32 -5.38 15.93
CA LYS A 12 -33.43 -5.53 17.08
C LYS A 12 -32.22 -6.41 16.77
N SER A 13 -32.41 -7.52 16.05
CA SER A 13 -31.33 -8.39 15.62
C SER A 13 -30.35 -7.66 14.70
N SER A 14 -30.85 -6.96 13.68
CA SER A 14 -30.02 -6.19 12.75
C SER A 14 -29.24 -5.08 13.47
N LEU A 15 -29.85 -4.38 14.44
CA LEU A 15 -29.15 -3.37 15.24
C LEU A 15 -28.06 -3.97 16.12
N ARG A 16 -28.26 -5.16 16.69
CA ARG A 16 -27.22 -5.87 17.45
C ARG A 16 -26.05 -6.27 16.56
N GLN A 17 -26.33 -6.78 15.35
CA GLN A 17 -25.31 -7.13 14.37
C GLN A 17 -24.53 -5.88 13.93
N LEU A 18 -25.23 -4.79 13.63
CA LEU A 18 -24.59 -3.52 13.26
C LEU A 18 -23.67 -3.01 14.38
N LYS A 19 -24.15 -3.01 15.63
CA LYS A 19 -23.34 -2.63 16.79
C LYS A 19 -22.07 -3.48 16.89
N TYR A 20 -22.21 -4.80 16.78
CA TYR A 20 -21.08 -5.72 16.81
C TYR A 20 -20.05 -5.41 15.71
N HIS A 21 -20.50 -5.16 14.49
CA HIS A 21 -19.60 -4.82 13.37
C HIS A 21 -18.90 -3.48 13.56
N ILE A 22 -19.56 -2.49 14.15
CA ILE A 22 -18.95 -1.20 14.48
C ILE A 22 -17.88 -1.38 15.56
N GLU A 23 -18.18 -2.11 16.63
CA GLU A 23 -17.23 -2.38 17.72
C GLU A 23 -15.99 -3.13 17.20
N LEU A 24 -16.19 -4.14 16.35
CA LEU A 24 -15.10 -4.88 15.72
C LEU A 24 -14.24 -3.98 14.81
N ALA A 25 -14.87 -3.12 14.00
CA ALA A 25 -14.14 -2.21 13.11
C ALA A 25 -13.31 -1.19 13.90
N LEU A 26 -13.84 -0.67 15.02
CA LEU A 26 -13.12 0.24 15.91
C LEU A 26 -11.93 -0.46 16.57
N GLU A 27 -12.09 -1.70 17.01
CA GLU A 27 -11.01 -2.46 17.62
C GLU A 27 -9.87 -2.72 16.63
N ARG A 28 -10.18 -3.14 15.41
CA ARG A 28 -9.18 -3.32 14.34
C ARG A 28 -8.42 -2.02 14.05
N ARG A 29 -9.11 -0.87 13.99
CA ARG A 29 -8.46 0.43 13.79
C ARG A 29 -7.57 0.84 14.96
N ARG A 30 -7.97 0.53 16.19
CA ARG A 30 -7.14 0.74 17.38
C ARG A 30 -5.84 -0.06 17.29
N ILE A 31 -5.96 -1.34 16.95
CA ILE A 31 -4.80 -2.22 16.74
C ILE A 31 -3.90 -1.67 15.64
N TRP A 32 -4.46 -1.23 14.51
CA TRP A 32 -3.68 -0.60 13.45
C TRP A 32 -2.95 0.67 13.90
N ALA A 33 -3.63 1.55 14.65
CA ALA A 33 -3.02 2.75 15.20
C ALA A 33 -1.82 2.43 16.10
N ASP A 34 -1.86 1.33 16.84
CA ASP A 34 -0.73 0.87 17.66
C ASP A 34 0.39 0.23 16.81
N LEU A 35 0.04 -0.50 15.75
CA LEU A 35 1.00 -1.27 14.95
C LEU A 35 1.72 -0.49 13.86
N HIS A 36 1.10 0.55 13.29
CA HIS A 36 1.63 1.19 12.08
C HIS A 36 3.02 1.80 12.29
N LEU A 37 3.33 2.33 13.49
CA LEU A 37 4.66 2.87 13.81
C LEU A 37 5.71 1.76 13.90
N VAL A 38 5.37 0.63 14.51
CA VAL A 38 6.27 -0.54 14.58
C VAL A 38 6.57 -1.08 13.18
N LEU A 39 5.53 -1.15 12.34
CA LEU A 39 5.68 -1.56 10.96
C LEU A 39 6.52 -0.55 10.15
N LEU A 40 6.32 0.75 10.38
CA LEU A 40 7.10 1.81 9.74
C LEU A 40 8.60 1.64 10.05
N GLU A 41 8.97 1.50 11.33
CA GLU A 41 10.36 1.29 11.75
C GLU A 41 10.98 0.04 11.11
N HIS A 42 10.20 -1.05 11.03
CA HIS A 42 10.67 -2.28 10.40
C HIS A 42 10.90 -2.12 8.89
N LEU A 43 9.99 -1.44 8.20
CA LEU A 43 10.11 -1.17 6.76
C LEU A 43 11.30 -0.24 6.46
N GLU A 44 11.53 0.77 7.30
CA GLU A 44 12.70 1.64 7.18
C GLU A 44 14.02 0.84 7.29
N ALA A 45 14.09 -0.14 8.20
CA ALA A 45 15.24 -1.02 8.33
C ALA A 45 15.46 -1.89 7.08
N ILE A 46 14.40 -2.56 6.59
CA ILE A 46 14.47 -3.37 5.35
C ILE A 46 14.96 -2.52 4.18
N PHE A 47 14.46 -1.29 4.05
CA PHE A 47 14.80 -0.43 2.92
C PHE A 47 16.17 0.20 3.02
N ALA A 48 16.68 0.47 4.23
CA ALA A 48 18.07 0.83 4.43
C ALA A 48 19.01 -0.30 3.96
N ASP A 49 18.69 -1.54 4.30
CA ASP A 49 19.47 -2.71 3.86
C ASP A 49 19.40 -2.91 2.34
N LEU A 50 18.21 -2.78 1.73
CA LEU A 50 18.06 -2.85 0.27
C LEU A 50 18.78 -1.71 -0.45
N GLU A 51 18.75 -0.48 0.08
CA GLU A 51 19.47 0.67 -0.50
C GLU A 51 20.98 0.43 -0.50
N GLN A 52 21.54 -0.15 0.57
CA GLN A 52 22.97 -0.51 0.63
C GLN A 52 23.35 -1.61 -0.38
N GLN A 53 22.49 -2.59 -0.59
CA GLN A 53 22.79 -3.75 -1.45
C GLN A 53 22.59 -3.46 -2.93
N THR A 54 21.56 -2.68 -3.27
CA THR A 54 21.10 -2.52 -4.66
C THR A 54 21.31 -1.11 -5.22
N GLY A 55 21.52 -0.12 -4.35
CA GLY A 55 21.56 1.30 -4.72
C GLY A 55 20.18 1.92 -5.00
N PHE A 56 19.09 1.15 -4.91
CA PHE A 56 17.73 1.69 -5.03
C PHE A 56 17.28 2.28 -3.70
N SER A 57 16.92 3.56 -3.71
CA SER A 57 16.38 4.23 -2.52
C SER A 57 14.87 4.07 -2.48
N LEU A 58 14.37 3.35 -1.47
CA LEU A 58 12.96 3.29 -1.13
C LEU A 58 12.66 4.30 -0.02
N ARG A 59 11.46 4.85 -0.02
CA ARG A 59 10.99 5.81 0.98
C ARG A 59 9.68 5.33 1.57
N VAL A 60 9.61 5.33 2.88
CA VAL A 60 8.38 5.08 3.64
C VAL A 60 7.89 6.41 4.18
N TYR A 61 6.60 6.65 4.07
CA TYR A 61 5.98 7.78 4.74
C TYR A 61 4.58 7.41 5.19
N THR A 62 4.17 8.02 6.29
CA THR A 62 2.82 7.92 6.80
C THR A 62 2.00 9.11 6.31
N GLN A 63 0.81 8.85 5.80
CA GLN A 63 -0.18 9.90 5.52
C GLN A 63 -1.41 9.65 6.38
N GLU A 64 -1.96 10.69 6.98
CA GLU A 64 -3.29 10.62 7.57
C GLU A 64 -4.33 10.70 6.46
N ILE A 65 -5.20 9.69 6.40
CA ILE A 65 -6.33 9.63 5.46
C ILE A 65 -7.64 9.84 6.21
N TRP A 66 -8.77 9.58 5.54
CA TRP A 66 -10.12 9.71 6.08
C TRP A 66 -10.23 9.13 7.51
N GLU A 67 -10.89 9.88 8.41
CA GLU A 67 -10.98 9.61 9.86
C GLU A 67 -9.63 9.62 10.63
N GLY A 68 -8.59 10.26 10.08
CA GLY A 68 -7.30 10.43 10.77
C GLY A 68 -6.52 9.13 10.94
N GLN A 69 -6.86 8.10 10.18
CA GLN A 69 -6.17 6.82 10.25
C GLN A 69 -4.84 6.89 9.49
N PRO A 70 -3.76 6.34 10.04
CA PRO A 70 -2.48 6.35 9.37
C PRO A 70 -2.50 5.38 8.19
N GLU A 71 -1.78 5.73 7.14
CA GLU A 71 -1.56 4.88 5.98
C GLU A 71 -0.07 4.85 5.69
N ILE A 72 0.48 3.66 5.50
CA ILE A 72 1.89 3.50 5.12
C ILE A 72 1.96 3.45 3.60
N ASN A 73 2.79 4.34 3.04
CA ASN A 73 3.12 4.38 1.63
C ASN A 73 4.61 4.10 1.44
N ILE A 74 4.94 3.24 0.46
CA ILE A 74 6.31 2.91 0.08
C ILE A 74 6.52 3.28 -1.37
N SER A 75 7.53 4.08 -1.70
CA SER A 75 7.83 4.52 -3.08
C SER A 75 9.31 4.47 -3.43
N PHE A 76 9.63 4.36 -4.73
CA PHE A 76 11.00 4.51 -5.24
C PHE A 76 11.42 5.98 -5.39
N GLY A 77 12.64 6.32 -4.95
CA GLY A 77 13.30 7.60 -5.21
C GLY A 77 13.13 8.68 -4.12
N LYS A 78 14.11 9.60 -4.03
CA LYS A 78 14.13 10.73 -3.08
C LYS A 78 13.15 11.88 -3.40
N ASN A 79 12.25 11.66 -4.35
CA ASN A 79 11.08 12.46 -4.66
C ASN A 79 10.03 11.48 -5.22
N PRO A 80 8.73 11.80 -5.25
CA PRO A 80 7.75 10.99 -6.00
C PRO A 80 8.22 10.72 -7.44
N VAL A 81 9.13 11.54 -7.96
CA VAL A 81 9.93 11.30 -9.16
C VAL A 81 11.06 10.29 -8.92
N GLY A 82 10.72 9.01 -9.09
CA GLY A 82 11.68 8.07 -9.65
C GLY A 82 12.26 8.71 -10.92
N LEU A 83 13.56 9.00 -10.91
CA LEU A 83 14.29 9.68 -11.99
C LEU A 83 13.82 11.12 -12.35
N ALA A 84 14.13 12.10 -11.51
CA ALA A 84 14.40 13.45 -12.01
C ALA A 84 15.76 13.95 -11.50
N LYS A 85 16.70 14.16 -12.43
CA LYS A 85 17.73 15.19 -12.21
C LYS A 85 17.02 16.50 -11.82
N PRO A 86 17.63 17.36 -10.98
CA PRO A 86 17.04 18.65 -10.65
C PRO A 86 16.71 19.40 -11.94
N LEU A 87 15.41 19.68 -12.13
CA LEU A 87 14.91 20.37 -13.31
C LEU A 87 15.38 21.83 -13.28
N THR A 88 15.81 22.35 -14.42
CA THR A 88 16.09 23.78 -14.56
C THR A 88 14.77 24.56 -14.64
N GLU A 89 14.77 25.86 -14.28
CA GLU A 89 13.57 26.72 -14.37
C GLU A 89 12.93 26.73 -15.77
N GLN A 90 13.72 26.46 -16.81
CA GLN A 90 13.30 26.39 -18.20
C GLN A 90 12.46 25.14 -18.50
N GLN A 91 12.78 24.06 -17.80
CA GLN A 91 12.17 22.75 -17.88
C GLN A 91 10.79 22.75 -17.20
N MET A 92 10.64 23.43 -16.05
CA MET A 92 9.34 23.64 -15.38
C MET A 92 8.31 24.37 -16.26
N LYS A 93 8.74 25.14 -17.26
CA LYS A 93 7.87 25.91 -18.16
C LYS A 93 7.38 25.12 -19.38
N THR A 94 7.92 23.94 -19.63
CA THR A 94 7.62 23.14 -20.84
C THR A 94 7.03 21.79 -20.44
N ASN A 95 5.71 21.71 -20.17
CA ASN A 95 4.91 20.48 -19.92
C ASN A 95 5.75 19.21 -19.67
N LEU A 96 6.45 19.18 -18.53
CA LEU A 96 7.37 18.10 -18.24
C LEU A 96 6.61 16.90 -17.73
N LEU A 97 7.01 15.75 -18.26
CA LEU A 97 6.74 14.43 -17.71
C LEU A 97 7.15 14.42 -16.22
N ILE A 98 6.16 14.41 -15.33
CA ILE A 98 6.35 14.03 -13.93
C ILE A 98 6.03 12.55 -13.87
N GLU A 99 7.04 11.73 -13.62
CA GLU A 99 6.85 10.33 -13.28
C GLU A 99 6.60 10.24 -11.77
N GLU A 100 5.44 9.80 -11.31
CA GLU A 100 5.31 9.27 -9.96
C GLU A 100 5.69 7.79 -10.01
N GLY A 101 6.64 7.36 -9.19
CA GLY A 101 7.01 5.94 -9.07
C GLY A 101 5.85 5.08 -8.55
N ALA A 102 6.02 3.76 -8.63
CA ALA A 102 5.06 2.83 -8.04
C ALA A 102 5.01 2.97 -6.50
N ARG A 103 3.85 2.64 -5.92
CA ARG A 103 3.60 2.72 -4.48
C ARG A 103 2.97 1.46 -3.91
N LEU A 104 3.42 1.02 -2.74
CA LEU A 104 2.67 0.09 -1.89
C LEU A 104 1.88 0.91 -0.87
N ARG A 105 0.57 0.72 -0.82
CA ARG A 105 -0.32 1.36 0.14
C ARG A 105 -0.85 0.33 1.11
N ILE A 106 -0.68 0.59 2.40
CA ILE A 106 -1.23 -0.20 3.51
C ILE A 106 -2.10 0.73 4.36
N GLY A 107 -3.41 0.51 4.37
CA GLY A 107 -4.32 1.33 5.16
C GLY A 107 -5.63 0.62 5.49
N PRO A 108 -6.34 1.05 6.54
CA PRO A 108 -7.57 0.43 6.96
C PRO A 108 -8.71 0.73 5.99
N THR A 109 -9.60 -0.24 5.85
CA THR A 109 -10.89 -0.09 5.19
C THR A 109 -11.95 0.34 6.19
N LEU A 110 -13.19 0.57 5.72
CA LEU A 110 -14.31 0.97 6.58
C LEU A 110 -14.58 -0.04 7.71
N ASN A 111 -14.36 -1.34 7.49
CA ASN A 111 -14.56 -2.37 8.52
C ASN A 111 -13.30 -2.61 9.38
N GLY A 112 -12.27 -1.79 9.25
CA GLY A 112 -11.02 -1.85 10.01
C GLY A 112 -10.01 -2.87 9.53
N GLU A 113 -10.34 -3.78 8.60
CA GLU A 113 -9.33 -4.63 7.95
C GLU A 113 -8.37 -3.77 7.13
N LEU A 114 -7.12 -4.22 7.02
CA LEU A 114 -6.12 -3.56 6.22
C LEU A 114 -6.25 -3.98 4.76
N ASN A 115 -6.26 -2.98 3.88
CA ASN A 115 -6.11 -3.14 2.45
C ASN A 115 -4.66 -2.84 2.08
N ILE A 116 -4.04 -3.79 1.38
CA ILE A 116 -2.68 -3.70 0.87
C ILE A 116 -2.80 -3.67 -0.65
N GLU A 117 -2.45 -2.54 -1.26
CA GLU A 117 -2.59 -2.35 -2.70
C GLU A 117 -1.32 -1.79 -3.32
N PHE A 118 -1.01 -2.31 -4.52
CA PHE A 118 -0.07 -1.72 -5.44
C PHE A 118 -0.75 -0.58 -6.18
N ILE A 119 -0.05 0.55 -6.30
CA ILE A 119 -0.42 1.67 -7.16
C ILE A 119 0.74 1.85 -8.14
N GLY A 120 0.48 1.62 -9.41
CA GLY A 120 1.49 1.67 -10.47
C GLY A 120 2.05 3.06 -10.70
N PRO A 121 3.13 3.15 -11.49
CA PRO A 121 3.74 4.43 -11.82
C PRO A 121 2.75 5.29 -12.61
N ARG A 122 2.84 6.61 -12.41
CA ARG A 122 2.01 7.60 -13.09
C ARG A 122 2.89 8.51 -13.93
N ILE A 123 2.52 8.78 -15.17
CA ILE A 123 3.22 9.74 -16.02
C ILE A 123 2.27 10.89 -16.32
N GLU A 124 2.52 12.07 -15.75
CA GLU A 124 1.78 13.29 -16.06
C GLU A 124 2.36 13.93 -17.32
N MET A 125 1.89 13.54 -18.51
CA MET A 125 2.31 14.20 -19.77
C MET A 125 1.23 15.00 -20.50
N ALA A 126 -0.08 14.69 -20.38
CA ALA A 126 -1.09 15.39 -21.20
C ALA A 126 -2.55 15.16 -20.77
N GLY A 127 -2.81 14.93 -19.48
CA GLY A 127 -4.15 14.55 -19.00
C GLY A 127 -4.10 13.21 -18.30
N GLN A 128 -4.90 13.11 -17.24
CA GLN A 128 -4.86 12.11 -16.18
C GLN A 128 -4.80 10.67 -16.72
N ILE A 129 -3.62 10.05 -16.67
CA ILE A 129 -3.53 8.59 -16.61
C ILE A 129 -3.70 8.25 -15.13
N ASN A 130 -4.85 7.66 -14.78
CA ASN A 130 -5.01 7.09 -13.46
C ASN A 130 -4.01 5.93 -13.34
N PRO A 131 -3.18 5.88 -12.28
CA PRO A 131 -2.26 4.77 -12.09
C PRO A 131 -3.03 3.46 -11.95
N ILE A 132 -2.44 2.37 -12.45
CA ILE A 132 -2.97 1.02 -12.25
C ILE A 132 -3.05 0.74 -10.76
N ARG A 133 -4.12 0.11 -10.29
CA ARG A 133 -4.27 -0.29 -8.90
C ARG A 133 -4.51 -1.78 -8.84
N GLU A 134 -3.67 -2.49 -8.08
CA GLU A 134 -3.82 -3.93 -7.89
C GLU A 134 -3.91 -4.29 -6.41
N PRO A 135 -4.95 -5.03 -6.00
CA PRO A 135 -5.01 -5.53 -4.64
C PRO A 135 -3.95 -6.62 -4.44
N ILE A 136 -3.10 -6.46 -3.43
CA ILE A 136 -2.14 -7.48 -3.01
C ILE A 136 -2.78 -8.37 -1.94
N ALA A 137 -3.41 -7.75 -0.93
CA ALA A 137 -4.06 -8.48 0.14
C ALA A 137 -5.12 -7.67 0.88
N ARG A 138 -6.03 -8.39 1.53
CA ARG A 138 -6.91 -7.86 2.56
C ARG A 138 -6.75 -8.72 3.81
N THR A 139 -6.38 -8.11 4.93
CA THR A 139 -5.96 -8.86 6.13
C THR A 139 -6.35 -8.15 7.42
N GLU A 140 -6.43 -8.91 8.51
CA GLU A 140 -6.52 -8.35 9.86
C GLU A 140 -5.24 -7.58 10.22
N PRO A 141 -5.33 -6.46 10.95
CA PRO A 141 -4.16 -5.71 11.41
C PRO A 141 -3.12 -6.55 12.15
N GLU A 142 -3.56 -7.45 13.02
CA GLU A 142 -2.71 -8.35 13.82
C GLU A 142 -1.86 -9.28 12.95
N SER A 143 -2.29 -9.55 11.71
CA SER A 143 -1.53 -10.39 10.80
C SER A 143 -0.21 -9.76 10.37
N LEU A 144 -0.05 -8.43 10.53
CA LEU A 144 1.20 -7.74 10.20
C LEU A 144 2.26 -7.87 11.31
N HIS A 145 1.96 -8.53 12.43
CA HIS A 145 2.99 -9.02 13.35
C HIS A 145 3.89 -10.10 12.74
N ASP A 146 3.35 -10.85 11.77
CA ASP A 146 4.13 -11.83 11.02
C ASP A 146 4.97 -11.13 9.95
N LEU A 147 6.23 -10.87 10.28
CA LEU A 147 7.16 -10.19 9.38
C LEU A 147 7.43 -10.98 8.10
N HIS A 148 7.26 -12.31 8.11
CA HIS A 148 7.38 -13.09 6.87
C HIS A 148 6.28 -12.70 5.88
N ARG A 149 5.05 -12.52 6.37
CA ARG A 149 3.92 -12.08 5.55
C ARG A 149 4.13 -10.65 5.03
N VAL A 150 4.67 -9.75 5.87
CA VAL A 150 5.05 -8.39 5.44
C VAL A 150 6.07 -8.45 4.30
N ASN A 151 7.11 -9.28 4.43
CA ASN A 151 8.11 -9.46 3.38
C ASN A 151 7.50 -9.96 2.08
N THR A 152 6.57 -10.92 2.12
CA THR A 152 5.84 -11.39 0.93
C THR A 152 5.08 -10.25 0.23
N TYR A 153 4.47 -9.33 0.98
CA TYR A 153 3.80 -8.18 0.39
C TYR A 153 4.77 -7.20 -0.27
N ILE A 154 5.94 -6.97 0.34
CA ILE A 154 7.00 -6.15 -0.23
C ILE A 154 7.54 -6.80 -1.52
N GLU A 155 7.82 -8.09 -1.50
CA GLU A 155 8.27 -8.84 -2.68
C GLU A 155 7.26 -8.73 -3.82
N THR A 156 5.98 -8.94 -3.53
CA THR A 156 4.90 -8.78 -4.52
C THR A 156 4.87 -7.36 -5.07
N PHE A 157 4.98 -6.35 -4.20
CA PHE A 157 5.07 -4.95 -4.62
C PHE A 157 6.25 -4.69 -5.57
N LEU A 158 7.44 -5.23 -5.27
CA LEU A 158 8.62 -5.06 -6.10
C LEU A 158 8.44 -5.76 -7.45
N GLU A 159 7.89 -6.97 -7.48
CA GLU A 159 7.58 -7.70 -8.71
C GLU A 159 6.60 -6.93 -9.60
N LEU A 160 5.50 -6.42 -9.03
CA LEU A 160 4.52 -5.60 -9.75
C LEU A 160 5.14 -4.29 -10.23
N SER A 161 5.98 -3.66 -9.41
CA SER A 161 6.69 -2.44 -9.78
C SER A 161 7.59 -2.66 -11.00
N LEU A 162 8.30 -3.79 -11.04
CA LEU A 162 9.12 -4.18 -12.18
C LEU A 162 8.29 -4.59 -13.39
N GLN A 163 7.12 -5.21 -13.21
CA GLN A 163 6.23 -5.56 -14.32
C GLN A 163 5.65 -4.32 -15.00
N TYR A 164 5.25 -3.33 -14.21
CA TYR A 164 4.57 -2.13 -14.68
C TYR A 164 5.49 -0.93 -14.91
N HIS A 165 6.81 -1.10 -14.75
CA HIS A 165 7.75 -0.04 -15.04
C HIS A 165 7.75 0.26 -16.55
N TRP A 166 7.79 1.53 -16.93
CA TRP A 166 7.71 1.94 -18.33
C TRP A 166 8.93 1.49 -19.15
N SER A 167 10.07 1.26 -18.51
CA SER A 167 11.31 0.78 -19.16
C SER A 167 11.37 -0.75 -19.31
N THR A 168 10.48 -1.49 -18.66
CA THR A 168 10.36 -2.95 -18.79
C THR A 168 9.23 -3.23 -19.77
N SER A 169 9.55 -3.41 -21.06
CA SER A 169 8.59 -3.97 -22.02
C SER A 169 7.99 -5.29 -21.49
N PRO A 170 6.77 -5.68 -21.90
CA PRO A 170 6.17 -6.96 -21.52
C PRO A 170 6.91 -8.09 -22.27
N SER A 171 8.09 -8.40 -21.80
CA SER A 171 8.80 -9.65 -22.05
C SER A 171 8.91 -10.35 -20.70
N PRO A 172 8.74 -11.68 -20.66
CA PRO A 172 8.63 -12.41 -19.40
C PRO A 172 9.88 -12.17 -18.56
N ILE A 173 9.71 -11.50 -17.43
CA ILE A 173 10.74 -11.38 -16.41
C ILE A 173 11.03 -12.83 -15.95
N PRO A 174 12.30 -13.28 -15.93
CA PRO A 174 12.63 -14.57 -15.36
C PRO A 174 12.14 -14.55 -13.91
N SER A 175 11.33 -15.54 -13.52
CA SER A 175 10.77 -15.65 -12.16
C SER A 175 11.80 -15.26 -11.09
N ALA A 176 11.40 -14.43 -10.13
CA ALA A 176 12.24 -13.97 -9.02
C ALA A 176 12.87 -15.12 -8.19
N SER A 177 12.46 -16.37 -8.44
CA SER A 177 13.14 -17.59 -7.98
C SER A 177 14.64 -17.67 -8.34
N GLY A 178 15.13 -16.84 -9.27
CA GLY A 178 16.53 -16.76 -9.64
C GLY A 178 17.41 -15.86 -8.76
N ILE A 179 16.87 -14.82 -8.13
CA ILE A 179 17.67 -13.84 -7.36
C ILE A 179 17.92 -14.36 -5.93
N TYR A 180 17.01 -15.17 -5.38
CA TYR A 180 17.10 -15.70 -4.02
C TYR A 180 17.79 -17.06 -3.88
N LYS A 181 18.29 -17.68 -4.95
CA LYS A 181 19.06 -18.94 -4.87
C LYS A 181 20.43 -18.81 -4.19
N ALA A 182 20.83 -17.61 -3.77
CA ALA A 182 22.03 -17.38 -2.99
C ALA A 182 21.87 -17.66 -1.47
N TYR A 183 20.67 -17.97 -0.99
CA TYR A 183 20.42 -18.23 0.43
C TYR A 183 20.15 -19.72 0.66
N LYS A 184 21.22 -20.46 0.95
CA LYS A 184 21.21 -21.78 1.61
C LYS A 184 21.77 -21.63 3.01
#